data_AF-A0A4P9XTT1-F1
#
_entry.id   AF-A0A4P9XTT1-F1
#
_cell.length_a   1.000
_cell.length_b   1.000
_cell.length_c   1.000
_cell.angle_alpha   90.00
_cell.angle_beta   90.00
_cell.angle_gamma   90.00
#
_symmetry.space_group_name_H-M   'P 1'
#
loop_
_entity.id
_entity.type
_entity.pdbx_description
1 polymer ?
#
loop_
_entity_poly.entity_id
_entity_poly.type
_entity_poly.pdbx_seq_one_letter_code
_entity_poly.pdbx_strand_id
1 'polypeptide(L)'
;RQNDSRATDDRYTPCRVRGIGTDKQGMCPICAEAGQQKWFRMKFSAYWYHMNFFHGISSVSGKPHRDPLRVRLTELRDGLCHQCKCWVPMDSPKCIAVNVPMIYWWKHAQR
;
A
#
# COMPACT_ATOMS: atom_id res chain seq x y z
N ARG A 1 -0.36 11.95 19.96
CA ARG A 1 -1.42 12.94 19.63
C ARG A 1 -2.30 12.32 18.54
N GLN A 2 -3.61 12.54 18.59
CA GLN A 2 -4.50 12.19 17.47
C GLN A 2 -4.09 13.06 16.26
N ASN A 3 -4.23 12.51 15.07
CA ASN A 3 -3.83 13.19 13.84
C ASN A 3 -4.99 13.12 12.86
N ASP A 4 -5.39 14.28 12.35
CA ASP A 4 -6.54 14.40 11.47
C ASP A 4 -6.20 13.94 10.04
N SER A 5 -7.17 13.31 9.39
CA SER A 5 -7.05 12.88 8.00
C SER A 5 -7.01 14.08 7.05
N ARG A 6 -6.37 13.93 5.89
CA ARG A 6 -6.27 15.02 4.90
C ARG A 6 -7.59 15.23 4.17
N ALA A 7 -8.42 14.19 4.10
CA ALA A 7 -9.74 14.16 3.49
C ALA A 7 -10.61 13.07 4.14
N THR A 8 -11.91 13.07 3.88
CA THR A 8 -12.88 12.11 4.45
C THR A 8 -12.59 10.65 4.09
N ASP A 9 -12.04 10.38 2.90
CA ASP A 9 -11.73 9.02 2.41
C ASP A 9 -10.22 8.70 2.44
N ASP A 10 -9.44 9.47 3.21
CA ASP A 10 -8.00 9.28 3.30
C ASP A 10 -7.65 8.12 4.24
N ARG A 11 -7.20 7.01 3.65
CA ARG A 11 -6.73 5.81 4.35
C ARG A 11 -5.22 5.79 4.55
N TYR A 12 -4.49 6.79 4.03
CA TYR A 12 -3.03 6.86 4.17
C TYR A 12 -2.59 7.56 5.43
N THR A 13 -3.33 8.57 5.89
CA THR A 13 -2.86 9.41 7.01
C THR A 13 -2.85 8.63 8.32
N PRO A 14 -1.75 8.66 9.09
CA PRO A 14 -1.70 7.97 10.37
C PRO A 14 -2.74 8.55 11.32
N CYS A 15 -3.51 7.69 11.97
CA CYS A 15 -4.53 8.11 12.94
C CYS A 15 -3.92 8.66 14.24
N ARG A 16 -2.69 8.26 14.57
CA ARG A 16 -1.91 8.79 15.69
C ARG A 16 -0.45 8.97 15.30
N VAL A 17 0.16 10.04 15.83
CA VAL A 17 1.59 10.35 15.65
C VAL A 17 2.25 10.54 17.01
N ARG A 18 3.48 10.05 17.13
CA ARG A 18 4.35 10.21 18.31
C ARG A 18 5.81 10.45 17.91
N GLY A 19 6.61 10.97 18.84
CA GLY A 19 8.02 11.27 18.62
C GLY A 19 8.24 12.53 17.76
N ILE A 20 9.51 12.89 17.59
CA ILE A 20 9.98 14.05 16.83
C ILE A 20 11.18 13.66 15.96
N GLY A 21 11.49 14.45 14.94
CA GLY A 21 12.68 14.24 14.12
C GLY A 21 12.79 12.83 13.51
N THR A 22 13.91 12.16 13.76
CA THR A 22 14.22 10.78 13.31
C THR A 22 13.34 9.71 13.94
N ASP A 23 12.86 9.96 15.16
CA ASP A 23 12.05 9.03 15.94
C ASP A 23 10.55 9.28 15.77
N LYS A 24 10.17 10.21 14.89
CA LYS A 24 8.77 10.43 14.53
C LYS A 24 8.19 9.14 13.93
N GLN A 25 7.12 8.66 14.55
CA GLN A 25 6.40 7.45 14.17
C GLN A 25 4.93 7.75 13.93
N GLY A 26 4.37 7.11 12.90
CA GLY A 26 2.94 7.11 12.59
C GLY A 26 2.34 5.74 12.85
N MET A 27 1.14 5.71 13.42
CA MET A 27 0.35 4.49 13.58
C MET A 27 -0.47 4.23 12.32
N CYS A 28 -0.42 3.01 11.80
CA CYS A 28 -1.22 2.63 10.62
C CYS A 28 -2.72 2.59 11.00
N PRO A 29 -3.60 3.35 10.30
CA PRO A 29 -5.04 3.35 10.60
C PRO A 29 -5.69 2.00 10.30
N ILE A 30 -5.34 1.37 9.17
CA ILE A 30 -5.91 0.09 8.71
C ILE A 30 -5.56 -1.04 9.69
N CYS A 31 -4.32 -1.08 10.16
CA CYS A 31 -3.93 -2.06 11.17
C CYS A 31 -4.64 -1.79 12.51
N ALA A 32 -4.83 -0.53 12.89
CA ALA A 32 -5.53 -0.18 14.13
C ALA A 32 -7.01 -0.58 14.09
N GLU A 33 -7.68 -0.42 12.94
CA GLU A 33 -9.04 -0.92 12.69
C GLU A 33 -9.12 -2.44 12.83
N ALA A 34 -8.07 -3.16 12.39
CA ALA A 34 -7.92 -4.60 12.59
C ALA A 34 -7.47 -5.00 14.02
N GLY A 35 -7.47 -4.07 14.98
CA GLY A 35 -7.10 -4.32 16.37
C GLY A 35 -5.59 -4.34 16.65
N GLN A 36 -4.74 -3.99 15.68
CA GLN A 36 -3.28 -4.02 15.80
C GLN A 36 -2.67 -2.61 15.91
N GLN A 37 -1.90 -2.35 16.96
CA GLN A 37 -1.19 -1.07 17.12
C GLN A 37 0.19 -1.11 16.46
N LYS A 38 0.23 -1.00 15.12
CA LYS A 38 1.50 -0.96 14.37
C LYS A 38 1.99 0.47 14.16
N TRP A 39 3.16 0.77 14.72
CA TRP A 39 3.85 2.05 14.61
C TRP A 39 5.05 1.93 13.69
N PHE A 40 5.20 2.86 12.74
CA PHE A 40 6.31 2.86 11.79
C PHE A 40 7.02 4.21 11.76
N ARG A 41 8.35 4.19 11.60
CA ARG A 41 9.15 5.40 11.45
C ARG A 41 8.76 6.14 10.17
N MET A 42 8.55 7.45 10.28
CA MET A 42 8.11 8.28 9.16
C MET A 42 9.30 8.76 8.32
N LYS A 43 10.43 9.14 8.95
CA LYS A 43 11.60 9.70 8.26
C LYS A 43 12.31 8.72 7.32
N PHE A 44 12.26 7.42 7.63
CA PHE A 44 12.93 6.36 6.86
C PHE A 44 11.97 5.59 5.95
N SER A 45 10.85 6.20 5.55
CA SER A 45 9.84 5.62 4.66
C SER A 45 9.23 4.30 5.13
N ALA A 46 9.52 3.80 6.34
CA ALA A 46 8.96 2.54 6.83
C ALA A 46 7.42 2.57 6.85
N TYR A 47 6.85 3.72 7.25
CA TYR A 47 5.40 3.94 7.18
C TYR A 47 4.89 3.87 5.74
N TRP A 48 5.56 4.57 4.81
CA TRP A 48 5.21 4.58 3.39
C TRP A 48 5.25 3.18 2.78
N TYR A 49 6.33 2.43 3.01
CA TYR A 49 6.47 1.04 2.55
C TYR A 49 5.35 0.16 3.08
N HIS A 50 5.00 0.29 4.36
CA HIS A 50 3.90 -0.46 4.95
C HIS A 50 2.57 -0.14 4.26
N MET A 51 2.21 1.14 4.15
CA MET A 51 0.95 1.53 3.50
C MET A 51 0.89 1.07 2.04
N ASN A 52 2.00 1.21 1.31
CA ASN A 52 2.04 0.94 -0.11
C ASN A 52 2.10 -0.56 -0.46
N PHE A 53 2.85 -1.38 0.29
CA PHE A 53 3.07 -2.79 -0.04
C PHE A 53 2.32 -3.78 0.84
N PHE A 54 1.84 -3.39 2.02
CA PHE A 54 0.96 -4.23 2.84
C PHE A 54 -0.52 -3.93 2.64
N HIS A 55 -0.87 -2.66 2.43
CA HIS A 55 -2.26 -2.25 2.29
C HIS A 55 -2.62 -1.75 0.89
N GLY A 56 -1.63 -1.56 0.02
CA GLY A 56 -1.87 -1.07 -1.33
C GLY A 56 -2.40 0.35 -1.37
N ILE A 57 -2.09 1.20 -0.38
CA ILE A 57 -2.56 2.59 -0.32
C ILE A 57 -1.50 3.54 -0.86
N SER A 58 -1.88 4.40 -1.79
CA SER A 58 -1.02 5.45 -2.33
C SER A 58 -0.86 6.62 -1.36
N SER A 59 0.38 7.08 -1.18
CA SER A 59 0.69 8.27 -0.40
C SER A 59 0.25 9.58 -1.04
N VAL A 60 -0.04 9.55 -2.35
CA VAL A 60 -0.46 10.72 -3.12
C VAL A 60 -1.97 10.89 -3.03
N SER A 61 -2.74 9.83 -3.33
CA SER A 61 -4.21 9.91 -3.34
C SER A 61 -4.84 9.65 -1.97
N GLY A 62 -4.12 9.02 -1.03
CA GLY A 62 -4.70 8.54 0.21
C GLY A 62 -5.59 7.30 0.05
N LYS A 63 -5.65 6.71 -1.15
CA LYS A 63 -6.61 5.67 -1.53
C LYS A 63 -5.93 4.39 -2.00
N PRO A 64 -6.65 3.26 -2.06
CA PRO A 64 -6.13 2.03 -2.64
C PRO A 64 -5.66 2.21 -4.08
N HIS A 65 -4.59 1.50 -4.45
CA HIS A 65 -4.12 1.36 -5.81
C HIS A 65 -5.23 0.79 -6.66
N ARG A 66 -5.37 1.35 -7.86
CA ARG A 66 -6.43 0.95 -8.78
C ARG A 66 -6.25 -0.51 -9.21
N ASP A 67 -7.34 -1.25 -9.20
CA ASP A 67 -7.38 -2.61 -9.73
C ASP A 67 -7.09 -2.65 -11.24
N PRO A 68 -6.58 -3.78 -11.75
CA PRO A 68 -6.42 -3.98 -13.18
C PRO A 68 -7.76 -3.86 -13.92
N LEU A 69 -7.75 -3.32 -15.14
CA LEU A 69 -8.95 -3.20 -15.96
C LEU A 69 -9.51 -4.58 -16.34
N ARG A 70 -8.62 -5.54 -16.54
CA ARG A 70 -8.92 -6.94 -16.85
C ARG A 70 -7.85 -7.81 -16.23
N VAL A 71 -8.23 -9.02 -15.84
CA VAL A 71 -7.30 -10.06 -15.39
C VAL A 71 -7.39 -11.22 -16.37
N ARG A 72 -6.25 -11.79 -16.76
CA ARG A 72 -6.18 -13.02 -17.54
C ARG A 72 -5.26 -14.01 -16.83
N LEU A 73 -5.57 -15.29 -16.96
CA LEU A 73 -4.69 -16.38 -16.53
C LEU A 73 -4.06 -17.00 -17.77
N THR A 74 -2.74 -16.86 -17.90
CA THR A 74 -1.97 -17.52 -18.96
C THR A 74 -0.97 -18.48 -18.30
N GLU A 75 0.32 -18.20 -18.35
CA GLU A 75 1.35 -18.87 -17.53
C GLU A 75 1.36 -18.33 -16.10
N LEU A 76 1.07 -17.03 -15.96
CA LEU A 76 0.86 -16.33 -14.69
C LEU A 76 -0.44 -15.53 -14.76
N ARG A 77 -0.91 -15.06 -13.59
CA ARG A 77 -2.01 -14.10 -13.53
C ARG A 77 -1.51 -12.73 -13.97
N ASP A 78 -2.02 -12.23 -15.08
CA ASP A 78 -1.69 -10.90 -15.60
C ASP A 78 -2.85 -9.92 -15.37
N GLY A 79 -2.52 -8.67 -15.05
CA GLY A 79 -3.45 -7.55 -14.98
C GLY A 79 -3.21 -6.54 -16.11
N LEU A 80 -4.28 -6.06 -16.74
CA LEU A 80 -4.23 -4.99 -17.74
C LEU A 80 -4.19 -3.63 -17.04
N CYS A 81 -3.10 -2.89 -17.21
CA CYS A 81 -2.94 -1.56 -16.62
C CYS A 81 -3.80 -0.51 -17.32
N HIS A 82 -4.44 0.33 -16.52
CA HIS A 82 -5.25 1.43 -17.02
C HIS A 82 -4.44 2.58 -17.62
N GLN A 83 -3.17 2.75 -17.23
CA GLN A 83 -2.29 3.81 -17.69
C GLN A 83 -1.48 3.39 -18.91
N CYS A 84 -0.62 2.37 -18.77
CA CYS A 84 0.25 1.95 -19.87
C CYS A 84 -0.45 1.06 -20.90
N LYS A 85 -1.67 0.57 -20.61
CA LYS A 85 -2.44 -0.35 -21.47
C LYS A 85 -1.73 -1.67 -21.78
N CYS A 86 -0.73 -2.04 -20.98
CA CYS A 86 -0.01 -3.31 -21.10
C CYS A 86 -0.50 -4.34 -20.07
N TRP A 87 -0.34 -5.62 -20.41
CA TRP A 87 -0.48 -6.74 -19.48
C TRP A 87 0.75 -6.82 -18.59
N VAL A 88 0.54 -6.90 -17.28
CA VAL A 88 1.60 -6.93 -16.26
C VAL A 88 1.42 -8.15 -15.38
N PRO A 89 2.46 -8.96 -15.15
CA PRO A 89 2.38 -10.11 -14.27
C PRO A 89 2.10 -9.66 -12.83
N MET A 90 1.08 -10.24 -12.22
CA MET A 90 0.67 -9.97 -10.83
C MET A 90 1.26 -10.98 -9.84
N ASP A 91 1.90 -12.04 -10.34
CA ASP A 91 2.50 -13.11 -9.54
C ASP A 91 3.98 -13.28 -9.87
N SER A 92 4.70 -13.93 -8.96
CA SER A 92 6.10 -14.29 -9.18
C SER A 92 6.20 -15.55 -10.06
N PRO A 93 7.07 -15.58 -11.07
CA PRO A 93 7.37 -16.81 -11.81
C PRO A 93 8.03 -17.88 -10.94
N LYS A 94 8.57 -17.53 -9.76
CA LYS A 94 9.27 -18.46 -8.88
C LYS A 94 8.34 -19.26 -7.95
N CYS A 95 7.02 -19.13 -8.05
CA CYS A 95 6.02 -19.77 -7.16
C CYS A 95 6.36 -19.67 -5.66
N ILE A 96 6.96 -18.54 -5.25
CA ILE A 96 7.31 -18.29 -3.84
C ILE A 96 6.09 -17.67 -3.16
N ALA A 97 5.72 -18.21 -2.00
CA ALA A 97 4.70 -17.61 -1.16
C ALA A 97 5.14 -16.19 -0.75
N VAL A 98 4.32 -15.21 -1.10
CA VAL A 98 4.49 -13.82 -0.68
C VAL A 98 3.47 -13.49 0.40
N ASN A 99 3.88 -12.67 1.37
CA ASN A 99 3.00 -12.23 2.46
C ASN A 99 1.75 -11.49 1.96
N VAL A 100 1.87 -10.83 0.80
CA VAL A 100 0.78 -10.06 0.19
C VAL A 100 0.71 -10.37 -1.30
N PRO A 101 -0.31 -11.12 -1.75
CA PRO A 101 -0.41 -11.56 -3.14
C PRO A 101 -0.39 -10.40 -4.15
N MET A 102 -1.02 -9.28 -3.80
CA MET A 102 -1.18 -8.14 -4.71
C MET A 102 0.09 -7.26 -4.84
N ILE A 103 1.18 -7.59 -4.13
CA ILE A 103 2.37 -6.73 -4.03
C ILE A 103 3.00 -6.42 -5.39
N TYR A 104 3.00 -7.37 -6.33
CA TYR A 104 3.56 -7.18 -7.67
C TYR A 104 2.73 -6.20 -8.49
N TRP A 105 1.40 -6.28 -8.39
CA TRP A 105 0.52 -5.32 -9.02
C TRP A 105 0.71 -3.92 -8.44
N TRP A 106 0.73 -3.77 -7.12
CA TRP A 106 0.92 -2.48 -6.48
C TRP A 106 2.28 -1.85 -6.81
N LYS A 107 3.34 -2.63 -7.00
CA LYS A 107 4.62 -2.15 -7.56
C LYS A 107 4.46 -1.45 -8.90
N HIS A 108 3.58 -1.94 -9.75
CA HIS A 108 3.29 -1.35 -11.05
C HIS A 108 2.29 -0.18 -10.96
N ALA A 109 1.19 -0.37 -10.23
CA ALA A 109 0.07 0.59 -10.14
C ALA A 109 0.41 1.89 -9.39
N GLN A 110 1.59 1.97 -8.78
CA GLN A 110 2.16 3.20 -8.22
C GLN A 110 2.54 4.26 -9.26
N ARG A 111 2.65 3.87 -10.53
CA ARG A 111 3.02 4.78 -11.62
C ARG A 111 1.89 5.72 -11.99
#